data_AF-A0A238Z9I5-F1
#
_entry.id   AF-A0A238Z9I5-F1
#
_cell.length_a   1.000
_cell.length_b   1.000
_cell.length_c   1.000
_cell.angle_alpha   90.00
_cell.angle_beta   90.00
_cell.angle_gamma   90.00
#
_symmetry.space_group_name_H-M   'P 1'
#
loop_
_entity.id
_entity.type
_entity.pdbx_description
1 polymer ?
#
loop_
_entity_poly.entity_id
_entity_poly.type
_entity_poly.pdbx_seq_one_letter_code
_entity_poly.pdbx_strand_id
1 'polypeptide(L)'
;MPNMPNFWLMFGPYAFSGASYFTLIDAASSHLVRCVKESKRRGATYMAVRQEAHDRYFSRMLDRVGRSIFTNGCAGSNSYYFDERGDTPLLRPNSTIESWLRSRTFDLDDYTYATLERASVDA
;
A
#
# COMPACT_ATOMS: atom_id res chain seq x y z
N MET A 1 -3.04 -6.05 0.53
CA MET A 1 -3.92 -6.43 -0.59
C MET A 1 -5.02 -7.33 -0.02
N PRO A 2 -6.29 -7.20 -0.43
CA PRO A 2 -7.40 -7.91 0.23
C PRO A 2 -7.35 -9.44 0.13
N ASN A 3 -6.96 -10.00 -1.02
CA ASN A 3 -6.98 -11.45 -1.25
C ASN A 3 -5.61 -12.13 -1.04
N MET A 4 -4.70 -11.46 -0.36
CA MET A 4 -3.35 -11.96 -0.09
C MET A 4 -3.04 -11.79 1.40
N PRO A 5 -3.48 -12.72 2.26
CA PRO A 5 -3.24 -12.62 3.69
C PRO A 5 -1.75 -12.78 4.00
N ASN A 6 -1.28 -12.08 5.03
CA ASN A 6 0.12 -12.10 5.48
C ASN A 6 1.13 -11.85 4.34
N PHE A 7 0.74 -11.01 3.38
CA PHE A 7 1.60 -10.60 2.28
C PHE A 7 1.89 -9.10 2.34
N TRP A 8 3.14 -8.74 2.09
CA TRP A 8 3.61 -7.37 2.08
C TRP A 8 4.47 -7.10 0.86
N LEU A 9 4.22 -5.97 0.23
CA LEU A 9 4.98 -5.48 -0.92
C LEU A 9 5.37 -4.03 -0.64
N MET A 10 6.66 -3.76 -0.49
CA MET A 10 7.16 -2.40 -0.25
C MET A 10 7.10 -1.56 -1.54
N PHE A 11 7.51 -2.16 -2.66
CA PHE A 11 7.53 -1.53 -3.98
C PHE A 11 6.34 -2.00 -4.81
N GLY A 12 5.15 -1.58 -4.40
CA GLY A 12 3.91 -1.88 -5.10
C GLY A 12 3.39 -0.71 -5.95
N PRO A 13 2.32 -0.93 -6.71
CA PRO A 13 1.59 0.15 -7.36
C PRO A 13 1.19 1.22 -6.35
N TYR A 14 1.36 2.49 -6.72
CA TYR A 14 1.09 3.69 -5.94
C TYR A 14 1.78 3.68 -4.57
N ALA A 15 3.03 3.18 -4.50
CA ALA A 15 3.84 3.17 -3.28
C ALA A 15 4.84 4.33 -3.21
N PHE A 16 5.33 4.85 -4.34
CA PHE A 16 6.44 5.81 -4.37
C PHE A 16 5.99 7.27 -4.24
N SER A 17 6.27 7.88 -3.09
CA SER A 17 5.89 9.27 -2.78
C SER A 17 6.98 10.32 -3.10
N GLY A 18 7.90 10.03 -4.02
CA GLY A 18 8.72 11.05 -4.70
C GLY A 18 9.97 11.58 -3.99
N ALA A 19 10.15 11.46 -2.66
CA ALA A 19 11.35 11.99 -2.01
C ALA A 19 12.59 11.12 -2.19
N SER A 20 12.52 9.85 -1.78
CA SER A 20 13.61 8.88 -1.93
C SER A 20 13.10 7.46 -1.72
N TYR A 21 13.83 6.48 -2.22
CA TYR A 21 13.59 5.07 -1.91
C TYR A 21 13.68 4.77 -0.41
N PHE A 22 14.60 5.42 0.31
CA PHE A 22 14.72 5.26 1.77
C PHE A 22 13.48 5.76 2.51
N THR A 23 12.85 6.83 2.03
CA THR A 23 11.62 7.33 2.66
C THR A 23 10.44 6.39 2.43
N LEU A 24 10.36 5.77 1.25
CA LEU A 24 9.39 4.71 1.00
C LEU A 24 9.66 3.51 1.93
N ILE A 25 10.90 3.05 2.03
CA ILE A 25 11.28 1.91 2.87
C ILE A 25 10.94 2.20 4.34
N ASP A 26 11.25 3.40 4.85
CA ASP A 26 10.89 3.81 6.22
C ASP A 26 9.37 3.77 6.43
N ALA A 27 8.60 4.36 5.52
CA ALA A 27 7.15 4.37 5.62
C ALA A 27 6.55 2.96 5.56
N ALA A 28 6.99 2.13 4.62
CA ALA A 28 6.54 0.75 4.46
C ALA A 28 6.92 -0.11 5.68
N SER A 29 8.14 0.03 6.19
CA SER A 29 8.63 -0.70 7.36
C SER A 29 7.90 -0.28 8.63
N SER A 30 7.69 1.03 8.83
CA SER A 30 6.91 1.56 9.96
C SER A 30 5.48 1.01 9.97
N HIS A 31 4.86 0.98 8.79
CA HIS A 31 3.52 0.43 8.61
C HIS A 31 3.47 -1.08 8.89
N LEU A 32 4.40 -1.86 8.33
CA LEU A 32 4.54 -3.29 8.56
C LEU A 32 4.70 -3.62 10.04
N VAL A 33 5.59 -2.92 10.75
CA VAL A 33 5.84 -3.16 12.18
C VAL A 33 4.57 -2.94 13.00
N ARG A 34 3.77 -1.90 12.71
CA ARG A 34 2.48 -1.68 13.38
C ARG A 34 1.51 -2.84 13.12
N CYS A 35 1.39 -3.28 11.87
CA CYS A 35 0.55 -4.42 11.51
C CYS A 35 0.94 -5.70 12.25
N VAL A 36 2.23 -6.05 12.25
CA VAL A 36 2.74 -7.26 12.93
C VAL A 36 2.55 -7.19 14.44
N LYS A 37 2.81 -6.02 15.05
CA LYS A 37 2.55 -5.82 16.48
C LYS A 37 1.08 -6.01 16.81
N GLU A 38 0.19 -5.50 15.97
CA GLU A 38 -1.25 -5.64 16.18
C GLU A 38 -1.73 -7.08 16.00
N SER A 39 -1.28 -7.79 14.96
CA SER A 39 -1.59 -9.22 14.78
C SER A 39 -1.16 -10.03 16.01
N LYS A 40 0.05 -9.78 16.53
CA LYS A 40 0.53 -10.44 17.76
C LYS A 40 -0.32 -10.09 18.97
N ARG A 41 -0.70 -8.82 19.15
CA ARG A 41 -1.56 -8.36 20.25
C ARG A 41 -2.93 -9.04 20.21
N ARG A 42 -3.49 -9.25 19.01
CA ARG A 42 -4.78 -9.93 18.80
C ARG A 42 -4.70 -11.46 18.78
N GLY A 43 -3.50 -12.05 18.85
CA GLY A 43 -3.33 -13.51 18.70
C GLY A 43 -3.69 -14.04 17.30
N ALA A 44 -3.68 -13.16 16.29
CA ALA A 44 -4.11 -13.47 14.94
C ALA A 44 -2.98 -14.13 14.13
N THR A 45 -3.33 -15.19 13.40
CA THR A 45 -2.45 -15.88 12.42
C THR A 45 -2.80 -15.55 10.98
N TYR A 46 -3.92 -14.87 10.77
CA TYR A 46 -4.37 -14.31 9.51
C TYR A 46 -4.55 -12.80 9.65
N MET A 47 -3.97 -12.07 8.69
CA MET A 47 -4.18 -10.64 8.54
C MET A 47 -4.28 -10.29 7.06
N ALA A 48 -5.37 -9.64 6.66
CA ALA A 48 -5.58 -9.15 5.30
C ALA A 48 -6.18 -7.74 5.34
N VAL A 49 -5.89 -6.94 4.31
CA VAL A 49 -6.51 -5.61 4.17
C VAL A 49 -8.00 -5.80 3.83
N ARG A 50 -8.91 -5.03 4.41
CA ARG A 50 -10.32 -5.07 4.03
C ARG A 50 -10.52 -4.51 2.61
N GLN A 51 -11.44 -5.09 1.84
CA GLN A 51 -11.73 -4.63 0.48
C GLN A 51 -12.16 -3.15 0.46
N GLU A 52 -12.99 -2.73 1.41
CA GLU A 52 -13.49 -1.34 1.48
C GLU A 52 -12.35 -0.34 1.76
N ALA A 53 -11.40 -0.73 2.62
CA ALA A 53 -10.23 0.09 2.93
C ALA A 53 -9.30 0.23 1.73
N HIS A 54 -9.09 -0.87 1.01
CA HIS A 54 -8.34 -0.88 -0.24
C HIS A 54 -8.99 0.04 -1.29
N ASP A 55 -10.31 -0.08 -1.51
CA ASP A 55 -11.01 0.68 -2.56
C ASP A 55 -11.06 2.17 -2.26
N ARG A 56 -11.22 2.54 -0.98
CA ARG A 56 -11.09 3.93 -0.52
C ARG A 56 -9.68 4.49 -0.76
N TYR A 57 -8.65 3.69 -0.50
CA TYR A 57 -7.27 4.11 -0.79
C TYR A 57 -7.05 4.27 -2.29
N PHE A 58 -7.48 3.27 -3.07
CA PHE A 58 -7.25 3.19 -4.50
C PHE A 58 -7.96 4.32 -5.26
N SER A 59 -9.24 4.55 -4.99
CA SER A 59 -10.00 5.67 -5.58
C SER A 59 -9.33 7.03 -5.30
N ARG A 60 -8.88 7.25 -4.06
CA ARG A 60 -8.13 8.47 -3.69
C ARG A 60 -6.82 8.62 -4.47
N MET A 61 -6.10 7.52 -4.76
CA MET A 61 -4.86 7.59 -5.54
C MET A 61 -5.16 7.93 -6.99
N LEU A 62 -6.14 7.28 -7.61
CA LEU A 62 -6.56 7.57 -8.98
C LEU A 62 -6.99 9.03 -9.16
N ASP A 63 -7.84 9.55 -8.26
CA ASP A 63 -8.29 10.94 -8.29
C ASP A 63 -7.13 11.95 -8.23
N ARG A 64 -6.09 11.62 -7.47
CA ARG A 64 -4.91 12.47 -7.29
C ARG A 64 -3.92 12.34 -8.43
N VAL A 65 -3.73 11.14 -8.99
CA VAL A 65 -2.85 10.92 -10.15
C VAL A 65 -3.37 11.74 -11.33
N GLY A 66 -4.69 11.74 -11.59
CA GLY A 66 -5.30 12.54 -12.66
C GLY A 66 -5.06 14.06 -12.55
N ARG A 67 -4.69 14.56 -11.37
CA ARG A 67 -4.34 15.98 -11.12
C ARG A 67 -2.84 16.24 -11.12
N SER A 68 -2.02 15.22 -11.35
CA SER A 68 -0.56 15.33 -11.32
C SER A 68 0.01 15.76 -12.67
N ILE A 69 1.27 16.22 -12.68
CA ILE A 69 2.01 16.55 -13.90
C ILE A 69 2.28 15.32 -14.79
N PHE A 70 2.27 14.13 -14.19
CA PHE A 70 2.53 12.90 -14.93
C PHE A 70 1.42 12.63 -15.94
N THR A 71 0.16 12.85 -15.56
CA THR A 71 -0.99 12.71 -16.47
C THR A 71 -1.18 13.94 -17.36
N ASN A 72 -0.78 15.15 -16.93
CA ASN A 72 -1.09 16.42 -17.61
C ASN A 72 0.09 17.12 -18.30
N GLY A 73 1.24 16.46 -18.49
CA GLY A 73 2.40 17.12 -19.09
C GLY A 73 3.57 16.23 -19.53
N CYS A 74 3.57 14.95 -19.15
CA CYS A 74 4.66 14.03 -19.47
C CYS A 74 4.26 12.85 -20.37
N ALA A 75 3.03 12.82 -20.88
CA ALA A 75 2.51 11.71 -21.69
C ALA A 75 3.33 11.45 -22.98
N GLY A 76 4.00 12.46 -23.53
CA GLY A 76 4.89 12.32 -24.69
C GLY A 76 6.33 11.94 -24.35
N SER A 77 6.67 11.76 -23.07
CA SER A 77 8.02 11.37 -22.68
C SER A 77 8.20 9.85 -22.86
N ASN A 78 9.22 9.45 -23.61
CA ASN A 78 9.57 8.04 -23.80
C ASN A 78 10.22 7.47 -22.52
N SER A 79 9.40 7.27 -21.50
CA SER A 79 9.84 6.94 -20.15
C SER A 79 9.14 5.70 -19.61
N TYR A 80 9.89 4.87 -18.87
CA TYR A 80 9.40 3.64 -18.25
C TYR A 80 8.38 3.87 -17.13
N TYR A 81 8.15 5.11 -16.72
CA TYR A 81 7.15 5.46 -15.71
C TYR A 81 5.71 5.39 -16.23
N PHE A 82 5.52 5.39 -17.54
CA PHE A 82 4.22 5.31 -18.20
C PHE A 82 3.97 3.89 -18.70
N ASP A 83 2.78 3.38 -18.46
CA ASP A 83 2.32 2.16 -19.13
C ASP A 83 1.75 2.47 -20.52
N GLU A 84 1.41 1.43 -21.28
CA GLU A 84 0.81 1.56 -22.61
C GLU A 84 -0.54 2.32 -22.62
N ARG A 85 -1.18 2.45 -21.45
CA ARG A 85 -2.45 3.15 -21.25
C ARG A 85 -2.25 4.58 -20.74
N GLY A 86 -1.00 5.02 -20.57
CA GLY A 86 -0.64 6.35 -20.07
C GLY A 86 -0.80 6.53 -18.56
N ASP A 87 -0.99 5.45 -17.79
CA ASP A 87 -0.99 5.51 -16.33
C ASP A 87 0.44 5.54 -15.78
N THR A 88 0.58 6.05 -14.56
CA THR A 88 1.85 6.12 -13.82
C THR A 88 1.76 5.32 -12.53
N PRO A 89 1.67 3.98 -12.62
CA PRO A 89 1.32 3.13 -11.49
C PRO A 89 2.40 3.12 -10.41
N LEU A 90 3.62 3.61 -10.67
CA LEU A 90 4.65 3.72 -9.65
C LEU A 90 4.34 4.85 -8.64
N LEU A 91 3.77 5.95 -9.12
CA LEU A 91 3.71 7.20 -8.36
C LEU A 91 2.54 7.20 -7.38
N ARG A 92 2.85 7.45 -6.11
CA ARG A 92 1.87 7.83 -5.10
C ARG A 92 1.76 9.36 -5.05
N PRO A 93 0.66 9.98 -5.46
CA PRO A 93 0.48 11.44 -5.49
C PRO A 93 0.17 12.00 -4.09
N ASN A 94 1.06 11.70 -3.13
CA ASN A 94 1.02 12.20 -1.75
C ASN A 94 2.32 12.94 -1.47
N SER A 95 2.27 13.93 -0.56
CA SER A 95 3.51 14.47 -0.02
C SER A 95 4.23 13.39 0.81
N THR A 96 5.55 13.52 0.91
CA THR A 96 6.39 12.68 1.76
C THR A 96 5.93 12.72 3.22
N ILE A 97 5.59 13.91 3.72
CA ILE A 97 5.10 14.12 5.08
C ILE A 97 3.76 13.39 5.29
N GLU A 98 2.84 13.47 4.33
CA GLU A 98 1.58 12.72 4.40
C GLU A 98 1.83 11.21 4.45
N SER A 99 2.76 10.70 3.62
CA SER A 99 3.09 9.27 3.58
C SER A 99 3.73 8.79 4.88
N TRP A 100 4.64 9.59 5.45
CA TRP A 100 5.27 9.35 6.76
C TRP A 100 4.27 9.34 7.91
N LEU A 101 3.32 10.29 7.91
CA LEU A 101 2.29 10.38 8.94
C LEU A 101 1.33 9.21 8.83
N ARG A 102 0.85 8.90 7.62
CA ARG A 102 -0.10 7.81 7.37
C ARG A 102 0.48 6.45 7.75
N SER A 103 1.76 6.18 7.50
CA SER A 103 2.37 4.90 7.92
C SER A 103 2.35 4.69 9.45
N ARG A 104 2.26 5.78 10.23
CA ARG A 104 2.28 5.77 11.69
C ARG A 104 0.90 5.95 12.33
N THR A 105 -0.09 6.42 11.57
CA THR A 105 -1.42 6.80 12.09
C THR A 105 -2.60 6.17 11.36
N PHE A 106 -2.37 5.32 10.34
CA PHE A 106 -3.45 4.56 9.70
C PHE A 106 -4.23 3.74 10.72
N ASP A 107 -5.50 3.51 10.38
CA ASP A 107 -6.44 2.74 11.19
C ASP A 107 -6.11 1.24 11.09
N LEU A 108 -5.94 0.59 12.24
CA LEU A 108 -5.66 -0.84 12.29
C LEU A 108 -6.92 -1.66 12.01
N ASP A 109 -8.11 -1.08 12.13
CA ASP A 109 -9.38 -1.75 11.81
C ASP A 109 -9.68 -1.77 10.30
N ASP A 110 -8.83 -1.15 9.47
CA ASP A 110 -8.78 -1.38 8.01
C ASP A 110 -8.30 -2.81 7.65
N TYR A 111 -7.96 -3.64 8.65
CA TYR A 111 -7.49 -5.01 8.50
C TYR A 111 -8.46 -6.01 9.11
N THR A 112 -8.66 -7.12 8.41
CA THR A 112 -9.30 -8.31 8.97
C THR A 112 -8.25 -9.15 9.68
N TYR A 113 -8.53 -9.49 10.93
CA TYR A 113 -7.70 -10.37 11.76
C TYR A 113 -8.48 -11.64 12.09
N ALA A 114 -7.84 -12.80 11.97
CA ALA A 114 -8.41 -14.06 12.39
C ALA A 114 -7.32 -15.01 12.89
N THR A 115 -7.71 -16.00 13.69
CA THR A 115 -6.86 -17.14 14.03
C THR A 115 -7.35 -18.31 13.20
N LEU A 116 -6.52 -18.77 12.28
CA LEU A 116 -6.78 -19.98 11.50
C LEU A 116 -6.36 -21.20 12.30
N GLU A 117 -7.20 -22.21 12.32
CA GLU A 117 -6.81 -23.55 12.76
C GLU A 117 -5.75 -24.10 11.81
N ARG A 118 -4.73 -24.78 12.35
CA ARG A 118 -3.76 -25.48 11.50
C ARG A 118 -4.51 -26.61 10.81
N ALA A 119 -4.56 -26.58 9.48
CA ALA A 119 -4.99 -27.73 8.72
C ALA A 119 -4.12 -28.94 9.12
N SER A 120 -4.77 -30.05 9.49
CA SER A 120 -4.09 -31.33 9.64
C SER A 120 -3.52 -31.71 8.28
N VAL A 121 -2.20 -31.83 8.20
CA VAL A 121 -1.55 -32.41 7.03
C VAL A 121 -1.60 -33.91 7.27
N ASP A 122 -2.57 -34.59 6.66
CA ASP A 122 -2.56 -36.05 6.60
C ASP A 122 -1.34 -36.46 5.76
N ALA A 123 -0.44 -37.22 6.40
CA ALA A 123 0.83 -37.68 5.84
C ALA A 123 0.66 -38.96 5.01
#